data_AF-A0A8X6S3D3-F1
#
_entry.id   AF-A0A8X6S3D3-F1
#
_cell.length_a   1.000
_cell.length_b   1.000
_cell.length_c   1.000
_cell.angle_alpha   90.00
_cell.angle_beta   90.00
_cell.angle_gamma   90.00
#
_symmetry.space_group_name_H-M   'P 1'
#
loop_
_entity.id
_entity.type
_entity.pdbx_description
1 polymer ?
#
loop_
_entity_poly.entity_id
_entity_poly.type
_entity_poly.pdbx_seq_one_letter_code
_entity_poly.pdbx_strand_id
1 'polypeptide(L)'
;MRKQLNAARRRYQRTKNSLLRVVYREIYFQIRIKYKFKLHENKRNSWKSFPADITVQNAWKKIYTYGMKTNFTKRLEISSIEVSSSNFTSSFEETIDVVLRKYFPCDPNSHDNSQHRVLRSEAELVYESDDVCVMSLFQEQKWTVL
;
A
#
# COMPACT_ATOMS: atom_id res chain seq x y z
N MET A 1 11.40 1.09 -25.49
CA MET A 1 11.95 2.44 -25.19
C MET A 1 13.04 2.50 -24.12
N ARG A 2 12.95 1.81 -22.96
CA ARG A 2 14.04 1.83 -21.96
C ARG A 2 15.42 1.45 -22.53
N LYS A 3 15.47 0.40 -23.37
CA LYS A 3 16.69 -0.02 -24.08
C LYS A 3 17.24 1.10 -25.00
N GLN A 4 16.38 1.79 -25.74
CA GLN A 4 16.74 2.91 -26.62
C GLN A 4 17.26 4.12 -25.84
N LEU A 5 16.60 4.50 -24.74
CA LEU A 5 17.07 5.56 -23.83
C LEU A 5 18.47 5.26 -23.29
N ASN A 6 18.70 4.03 -22.83
CA ASN A 6 20.01 3.60 -22.33
C ASN A 6 21.07 3.58 -23.42
N ALA A 7 20.73 3.18 -24.64
CA ALA A 7 21.64 3.21 -25.78
C ALA A 7 22.03 4.66 -26.14
N ALA A 8 21.06 5.58 -26.22
CA ALA A 8 21.30 7.00 -26.49
C ALA A 8 22.14 7.66 -25.38
N ARG A 9 21.84 7.36 -24.10
CA ARG A 9 22.64 7.82 -22.95
C ARG A 9 24.08 7.35 -23.05
N ARG A 10 24.30 6.06 -23.33
CA ARG A 10 25.64 5.47 -23.49
C ARG A 10 26.40 6.12 -24.65
N ARG A 11 25.73 6.37 -25.79
CA ARG A 11 26.34 7.01 -26.96
C ARG A 11 26.77 8.44 -26.63
N TYR A 12 25.89 9.26 -26.05
CA TYR A 12 26.22 10.60 -25.57
C TYR A 12 27.40 10.62 -24.59
N GLN A 13 27.42 9.73 -23.60
CA GLN A 13 28.46 9.69 -22.56
C GLN A 13 29.83 9.23 -23.08
N ARG A 14 29.86 8.36 -24.10
CA ARG A 14 31.10 7.79 -24.65
C ARG A 14 31.71 8.64 -25.77
N THR A 15 30.97 9.59 -26.35
CA THR A 15 31.49 10.46 -27.41
C THR A 15 32.46 11.49 -26.85
N LYS A 16 33.71 11.46 -27.33
CA LYS A 16 34.77 12.41 -26.97
C LYS A 16 34.77 13.68 -27.84
N ASN A 17 34.35 13.57 -29.09
CA ASN A 17 34.27 14.71 -30.02
C ASN A 17 33.20 15.71 -29.56
N SER A 18 33.56 16.99 -29.41
CA SER A 18 32.70 18.05 -28.86
C SER A 18 31.45 18.31 -29.71
N LEU A 19 31.60 18.41 -31.03
CA LEU A 19 30.49 18.70 -31.96
C LEU A 19 29.46 17.56 -31.97
N LEU A 20 29.95 16.32 -32.11
CA LEU A 20 29.07 15.14 -32.09
C LEU A 20 28.40 14.95 -30.73
N ARG A 21 29.07 15.34 -29.64
CA ARG A 21 28.51 15.24 -28.29
C ARG A 21 27.30 16.14 -28.10
N VAL A 22 27.27 17.32 -28.71
CA VAL A 22 26.09 18.22 -28.69
C VAL A 22 24.91 17.56 -29.41
N VAL A 23 25.14 16.99 -30.59
CA VAL A 23 24.11 16.27 -31.36
C VAL A 23 23.56 15.08 -30.57
N TYR A 24 24.43 14.24 -30.01
CA TYR A 24 24.00 13.08 -29.22
C TYR A 24 23.32 13.46 -27.90
N ARG A 25 23.70 14.58 -27.30
CA ARG A 25 23.00 15.13 -26.13
C ARG A 25 21.55 15.44 -26.48
N GLU A 26 21.31 16.12 -27.59
CA GLU A 26 19.95 16.49 -28.03
C GLU A 26 19.10 15.24 -28.31
N ILE A 27 19.65 14.28 -29.06
CA ILE A 27 18.97 13.00 -29.33
C ILE A 27 18.60 12.27 -28.02
N TYR A 28 19.52 12.22 -27.06
CA TYR A 28 19.24 11.63 -25.74
C TYR A 28 18.12 12.37 -25.00
N PHE A 29 18.12 13.71 -25.00
CA PHE A 29 17.10 14.51 -24.33
C PHE A 29 15.71 14.29 -24.94
N GLN A 30 15.60 14.28 -26.27
CA GLN A 30 14.35 13.99 -26.97
C GLN A 30 13.79 12.62 -26.60
N ILE A 31 14.64 11.58 -26.63
CA ILE A 31 14.24 10.21 -26.24
C ILE A 31 13.84 10.16 -24.75
N ARG A 32 14.52 10.90 -23.87
CA ARG A 32 14.22 10.96 -22.44
C ARG A 32 12.86 11.59 -22.18
N ILE A 33 12.54 12.70 -22.85
CA ILE A 33 11.24 13.37 -22.72
C ILE A 33 10.12 12.42 -23.18
N LYS A 34 10.27 11.82 -24.37
CA LYS A 34 9.30 10.85 -24.91
C LYS A 34 9.11 9.64 -23.98
N TYR A 35 10.20 9.13 -23.41
CA TYR A 35 10.13 8.02 -22.45
C TYR A 35 9.38 8.41 -21.17
N LYS A 36 9.70 9.59 -20.60
CA LYS A 36 8.99 10.10 -19.41
C LYS A 36 7.50 10.25 -19.68
N PHE A 37 7.12 10.87 -20.79
CA PHE A 37 5.73 11.03 -21.17
C PHE A 37 5.00 9.69 -21.20
N LYS A 38 5.53 8.70 -21.93
CA LYS A 38 4.90 7.37 -22.02
C LYS A 38 4.87 6.64 -20.68
N LEU A 39 5.87 6.85 -19.82
CA LEU A 39 5.87 6.29 -18.47
C LEU A 39 4.72 6.86 -17.64
N HIS A 40 4.51 8.18 -17.68
CA HIS A 40 3.40 8.83 -16.97
C HIS A 40 2.03 8.44 -17.54
N GLU A 41 1.92 8.37 -18.88
CA GLU A 41 0.73 7.89 -19.57
C GLU A 41 0.38 6.45 -19.18
N ASN A 42 1.35 5.54 -19.25
CA ASN A 42 1.16 4.15 -18.83
C ASN A 42 0.79 4.04 -17.35
N LYS A 43 1.42 4.82 -16.47
CA LYS A 43 1.07 4.85 -15.04
C LYS A 43 -0.40 5.28 -14.85
N ARG A 44 -0.81 6.34 -15.54
CA ARG A 44 -2.19 6.85 -15.49
C ARG A 44 -3.17 5.81 -16.03
N ASN A 45 -2.87 5.19 -17.16
CA ASN A 45 -3.73 4.19 -17.78
C ASN A 45 -3.84 2.93 -16.92
N SER A 46 -2.72 2.46 -16.34
CA SER A 46 -2.71 1.35 -15.39
C SER A 46 -3.52 1.66 -14.14
N TRP A 47 -3.48 2.90 -13.64
CA TRP A 47 -4.32 3.30 -12.51
C TRP A 47 -5.79 3.38 -12.90
N LYS A 48 -6.13 3.87 -14.10
CA LYS A 48 -7.52 3.89 -14.58
C LYS A 48 -8.11 2.50 -14.78
N SER A 49 -7.31 1.56 -15.30
CA SER A 49 -7.77 0.18 -15.50
C SER A 49 -7.88 -0.59 -14.19
N PHE A 50 -7.09 -0.24 -13.17
CA PHE A 50 -7.05 -0.99 -11.93
C PHE A 50 -8.41 -1.10 -11.21
N PRO A 51 -9.15 0.00 -10.94
CA PRO A 51 -10.51 -0.08 -10.39
C PRO A 51 -11.51 -0.74 -11.33
N ALA A 52 -11.36 -0.56 -12.65
CA ALA A 52 -12.26 -1.19 -13.63
C ALA A 52 -12.14 -2.72 -13.61
N ASP A 53 -10.96 -3.25 -13.27
CA ASP A 53 -10.72 -4.68 -13.15
C ASP A 53 -11.13 -5.27 -11.78
N ILE A 54 -11.48 -4.43 -10.81
CA ILE A 54 -11.96 -4.82 -9.48
C ILE A 54 -13.47 -5.01 -9.58
N THR A 55 -13.90 -6.25 -9.79
CA THR A 55 -15.31 -6.64 -9.73
C THR A 55 -15.69 -7.10 -8.32
N VAL A 56 -16.99 -7.14 -7.99
CA VAL A 56 -17.49 -7.63 -6.69
C VAL A 56 -16.95 -9.03 -6.36
N GLN A 57 -16.76 -9.88 -7.38
CA GLN A 57 -16.22 -11.24 -7.23
C GLN A 57 -14.67 -11.30 -7.13
N ASN A 58 -13.94 -10.24 -7.50
CA ASN A 58 -12.47 -10.22 -7.60
C ASN A 58 -11.85 -9.06 -6.80
N ALA A 59 -12.62 -8.40 -5.94
CA ALA A 59 -12.21 -7.16 -5.29
C ALA A 59 -10.89 -7.33 -4.51
N TRP A 60 -10.75 -8.47 -3.83
CA TRP A 60 -9.57 -8.80 -3.03
C TRP A 60 -8.50 -9.59 -3.78
N LYS A 61 -8.83 -10.29 -4.86
CA LYS A 61 -7.85 -11.18 -5.52
C LYS A 61 -6.75 -10.40 -6.22
N LYS A 62 -7.04 -9.23 -6.83
CA LYS A 62 -5.97 -8.34 -7.33
C LYS A 62 -5.15 -7.72 -6.20
N ILE A 63 -5.81 -7.22 -5.15
CA ILE A 63 -5.14 -6.63 -3.98
C ILE A 63 -4.21 -7.66 -3.34
N TYR A 64 -4.66 -8.90 -3.17
CA TYR A 64 -3.87 -9.99 -2.61
C TYR A 64 -2.72 -10.41 -3.53
N THR A 65 -2.95 -10.51 -4.84
CA THR A 65 -1.91 -10.90 -5.81
C THR A 65 -0.79 -9.86 -5.89
N TYR A 66 -1.13 -8.58 -5.95
CA TYR A 66 -0.16 -7.49 -6.06
C TYR A 66 0.37 -6.95 -4.73
N GLY A 67 -0.35 -7.17 -3.63
CA GLY A 67 -0.04 -6.60 -2.32
C GLY A 67 0.38 -7.62 -1.25
N MET A 68 0.00 -8.90 -1.37
CA MET A 68 0.32 -9.93 -0.38
C MET A 68 1.24 -11.02 -0.95
N LYS A 69 0.96 -11.53 -2.16
CA LYS A 69 1.73 -12.61 -2.80
C LYS A 69 3.10 -12.19 -3.32
N THR A 70 3.25 -10.94 -3.75
CA THR A 70 4.51 -10.43 -4.33
C THR A 70 5.38 -9.83 -3.26
N ASN A 71 5.90 -10.66 -2.34
CA ASN A 71 6.91 -10.30 -1.34
C ASN A 71 6.78 -8.84 -0.87
N PHE A 72 5.60 -8.49 -0.38
CA PHE A 72 5.43 -7.25 0.38
C PHE A 72 6.01 -7.48 1.77
N THR A 73 7.25 -7.98 1.82
CA THR A 73 8.21 -7.66 2.85
C THR A 73 8.50 -6.16 2.69
N LYS A 74 7.48 -5.34 2.96
CA LYS A 74 7.75 -4.06 3.61
C LYS A 74 8.61 -4.46 4.79
N ARG A 75 9.87 -4.04 4.76
CA ARG A 75 10.55 -3.64 5.98
C ARG A 75 9.64 -2.58 6.57
N LEU A 76 8.63 -3.00 7.32
CA LEU A 76 7.80 -2.10 8.08
C LEU A 76 8.70 -1.74 9.27
N GLU A 77 9.65 -0.85 8.99
CA GLU A 77 10.47 -0.22 10.01
C GLU A 77 9.53 0.74 10.74
N ILE A 78 8.73 0.20 11.64
CA ILE A 78 8.02 1.01 12.60
C ILE A 78 9.08 1.57 13.54
N SER A 79 9.28 2.88 13.42
CA SER A 79 10.10 3.64 14.35
C SER A 79 9.46 3.56 15.74
N SER A 80 10.30 3.42 16.76
CA SER A 80 9.87 3.51 18.15
C SER A 80 9.15 4.83 18.42
N ILE A 81 8.13 4.79 19.27
CA ILE A 81 7.32 5.96 19.66
C ILE A 81 7.71 6.37 21.06
N GLU A 82 7.84 7.69 21.29
CA GLU A 82 8.04 8.24 22.63
C GLU A 82 6.75 8.15 23.44
N VAL A 83 6.77 7.35 24.51
CA VAL A 83 5.61 7.08 25.38
C VAL A 83 5.50 8.13 26.50
N SER A 84 6.64 8.55 27.05
CA SER A 84 6.78 9.61 28.05
C SER A 84 8.16 10.25 27.91
N SER A 85 8.36 11.47 28.44
CA SER A 85 9.59 12.26 28.24
C SER A 85 10.87 11.41 28.40
N SER A 86 11.51 11.06 27.27
CA SER A 86 12.70 10.20 27.10
C SER A 86 12.55 8.66 27.14
N ASN A 87 11.34 8.10 27.14
CA ASN A 87 11.10 6.65 27.03
C ASN A 87 10.50 6.27 25.66
N PHE A 88 11.15 5.35 24.95
CA PHE A 88 10.76 4.89 23.61
C PHE A 88 10.33 3.43 23.65
N THR A 89 9.36 3.07 22.81
CA THR A 89 8.96 1.66 22.64
C THR A 89 10.11 0.82 22.12
N SER A 90 10.29 -0.37 22.71
CA SER A 90 11.40 -1.28 22.44
C SER A 90 11.03 -2.40 21.47
N SER A 91 9.74 -2.70 21.31
CA SER A 91 9.25 -3.69 20.37
C SER A 91 8.16 -3.15 19.44
N PHE A 92 7.92 -3.91 18.37
CA PHE A 92 6.84 -3.63 17.41
C PHE A 92 5.47 -3.77 18.08
N GLU A 93 5.26 -4.81 18.88
CA GLU A 93 4.03 -5.06 19.63
C GLU A 93 3.74 -3.90 20.58
N GLU A 94 4.75 -3.45 21.32
CA GLU A 94 4.64 -2.31 22.22
C GLU A 94 4.29 -1.02 21.46
N THR A 95 4.91 -0.82 20.29
CA THR A 95 4.63 0.34 19.44
C THR A 95 3.19 0.34 18.94
N ILE A 96 2.68 -0.81 18.52
CA ILE A 96 1.28 -0.96 18.10
C ILE A 96 0.34 -0.70 19.27
N ASP A 97 0.61 -1.28 20.43
CA ASP A 97 -0.23 -1.10 21.62
C ASP A 97 -0.34 0.38 22.02
N VAL A 98 0.76 1.12 21.97
CA VAL A 98 0.77 2.57 22.24
C VAL A 98 -0.04 3.34 21.21
N VAL A 99 0.10 3.03 19.92
CA VAL A 99 -0.71 3.65 18.85
C VAL A 99 -2.19 3.36 19.07
N LEU A 100 -2.54 2.10 19.30
CA LEU A 100 -3.92 1.68 19.49
C LEU A 100 -4.56 2.37 20.69
N ARG A 101 -3.90 2.35 21.85
CA ARG A 101 -4.43 3.03 23.04
C ARG A 101 -4.58 4.54 22.88
N LYS A 102 -3.69 5.17 22.10
CA LYS A 102 -3.71 6.64 21.89
C LYS A 102 -4.83 7.08 20.97
N TYR A 103 -5.09 6.35 19.89
CA TYR A 103 -6.07 6.74 18.88
C TYR A 103 -7.42 6.02 19.02
N PHE A 104 -7.45 4.89 19.71
CA PHE A 104 -8.62 4.07 19.97
C PHE A 104 -8.72 3.83 21.49
N PRO A 105 -9.14 4.84 22.26
CA PRO A 105 -9.30 4.70 23.70
C PRO A 105 -10.30 3.58 23.99
N CYS A 106 -10.06 2.86 25.09
CA CYS A 106 -11.00 1.85 25.56
C CYS A 106 -12.32 2.56 25.92
N ASP A 107 -13.44 2.01 25.47
CA ASP A 107 -14.77 2.59 25.61
C ASP A 107 -15.57 1.76 26.64
N PRO A 108 -15.44 2.03 27.95
CA PRO A 108 -16.01 1.19 28.98
C PRO A 108 -17.50 1.48 29.20
N ASN A 109 -18.29 0.42 29.38
CA ASN A 109 -19.72 0.50 29.66
C ASN A 109 -20.06 1.28 30.95
N SER A 110 -19.09 1.51 31.84
CA SER A 110 -19.25 2.30 33.06
C SER A 110 -19.57 3.78 32.79
N HIS A 111 -19.19 4.31 31.62
CA HIS A 111 -19.48 5.68 31.21
C HIS A 111 -20.73 5.81 30.33
N ASP A 112 -21.44 4.70 30.08
CA ASP A 112 -22.64 4.71 29.28
C ASP A 112 -23.81 5.37 30.01
N ASN A 113 -24.51 6.25 29.30
CA ASN A 113 -25.84 6.71 29.69
C ASN A 113 -26.91 5.67 29.27
N SER A 114 -28.18 5.94 29.57
CA SER A 114 -29.29 5.02 29.23
C SER A 114 -29.40 4.77 27.72
N GLN A 115 -29.14 5.78 26.88
CA GLN A 115 -29.20 5.65 25.42
C GLN A 115 -28.04 4.81 24.87
N HIS A 116 -26.82 5.02 25.39
CA HIS A 116 -25.64 4.23 25.00
C HIS A 116 -25.81 2.76 25.35
N ARG A 117 -26.37 2.45 26.52
CA ARG A 117 -26.67 1.06 26.93
C ARG A 117 -27.63 0.37 25.97
N VAL A 118 -28.70 1.06 25.58
CA VAL A 118 -29.68 0.53 24.62
C VAL A 118 -29.00 0.28 23.27
N LEU A 119 -28.28 1.27 22.74
CA LEU A 119 -27.59 1.15 21.45
C LEU A 119 -26.57 0.00 21.43
N ARG A 120 -25.79 -0.20 22.50
CA ARG A 120 -24.87 -1.35 22.60
C ARG A 120 -25.63 -2.67 22.62
N SER A 121 -26.69 -2.79 23.41
CA SER A 121 -27.50 -4.01 23.46
C SER A 121 -28.15 -4.33 22.11
N GLU A 122 -28.60 -3.32 21.38
CA GLU A 122 -29.12 -3.47 20.01
C GLU A 122 -28.01 -3.91 19.04
N ALA A 123 -26.82 -3.30 19.12
CA ALA A 123 -25.69 -3.67 18.28
C ALA A 123 -25.16 -5.09 18.55
N GLU A 124 -25.18 -5.55 19.80
CA GLU A 124 -24.84 -6.93 20.17
C GLU A 124 -25.86 -7.94 19.61
N LEU A 125 -27.16 -7.61 19.65
CA LEU A 125 -28.22 -8.44 19.07
C LEU A 125 -28.13 -8.53 17.53
N VAL A 126 -27.64 -7.49 16.85
CA VAL A 126 -27.38 -7.51 15.41
C VAL A 126 -26.24 -8.47 15.05
N TYR A 127 -25.31 -8.73 15.97
CA TYR A 127 -24.20 -9.66 15.77
C TYR A 127 -24.58 -11.14 15.97
N GLU A 128 -25.64 -11.42 16.72
CA GLU A 128 -26.21 -12.77 16.90
C GLU A 128 -27.25 -13.16 15.84
N SER A 129 -27.72 -12.20 15.04
CA SER A 129 -28.48 -12.48 13.83
C SER A 129 -27.52 -13.00 12.75
N ASP A 130 -27.81 -14.19 12.21
CA ASP A 130 -27.00 -15.04 11.30
C ASP A 130 -26.44 -14.40 9.99
N ASP A 131 -26.39 -13.08 9.85
CA ASP A 131 -25.76 -12.37 8.73
C ASP A 131 -24.32 -11.90 9.10
N VAL A 132 -23.52 -12.82 9.64
CA VAL A 132 -22.13 -12.56 10.04
C VAL A 132 -21.26 -12.24 8.81
N CYS A 133 -21.00 -10.95 8.66
CA CYS A 133 -19.69 -10.34 8.44
C CYS A 133 -18.59 -11.27 7.87
N VAL A 134 -18.20 -10.97 6.62
CA VAL A 134 -17.19 -11.58 5.74
C VAL A 134 -15.78 -11.76 6.35
N MET A 135 -15.56 -11.39 7.62
CA MET A 135 -14.25 -11.44 8.29
C MET A 135 -13.92 -12.82 8.91
N SER A 136 -14.91 -13.70 9.16
CA SER A 136 -14.67 -15.06 9.69
C SER A 136 -14.22 -16.08 8.62
N LEU A 137 -14.51 -15.82 7.34
CA LEU A 137 -14.10 -16.68 6.21
C LEU A 137 -12.58 -16.73 5.98
N PHE A 138 -11.80 -15.89 6.66
CA PHE A 138 -10.34 -15.87 6.51
C PHE A 138 -9.60 -16.93 7.36
N GLN A 139 -10.28 -17.59 8.31
CA GLN A 139 -9.60 -18.48 9.27
C GLN A 139 -9.60 -19.96 8.87
N GLU A 140 -10.39 -20.37 7.88
CA GLU A 140 -10.59 -21.80 7.55
C GLU A 140 -10.00 -22.29 6.23
N GLN A 141 -9.24 -21.47 5.49
CA GLN A 141 -8.51 -21.99 4.33
C GLN A 141 -7.16 -22.57 4.76
N LYS A 142 -7.19 -23.80 5.27
CA LYS A 142 -6.02 -24.71 5.25
C LYS A 142 -5.63 -24.93 3.79
N TRP A 143 -4.61 -24.21 3.33
CA TRP A 143 -4.05 -24.40 2.00
C TRP A 143 -3.11 -25.61 2.01
N THR A 144 -3.58 -26.72 1.44
CA THR A 144 -2.72 -27.81 0.98
C THR A 144 -1.80 -27.29 -0.12
N VAL A 145 -0.49 -27.43 0.11
CA VAL A 145 0.56 -27.11 -0.85
C VAL A 145 0.62 -28.23 -1.89
N LEU A 146 0.46 -27.87 -3.17
CA LEU A 146 0.97 -28.61 -4.33
C LEU A 146 1.74 -27.63 -5.21
#